data_AF-A0A518IJZ5-F1
#
_entry.id   AF-A0A518IJZ5-F1
#
_cell.length_a   1.000
_cell.length_b   1.000
_cell.length_c   1.000
_cell.angle_alpha   90.00
_cell.angle_beta   90.00
_cell.angle_gamma   90.00
#
_symmetry.space_group_name_H-M   'P 1'
#
loop_
_entity.id
_entity.type
_entity.pdbx_description
1 polymer ?
#
loop_
_entity_poly.entity_id
_entity_poly.type
_entity_poly.pdbx_seq_one_letter_code
_entity_poly.pdbx_strand_id
1 'polypeptide(L)'
;MNHPTRLLRWLAPPVRQERDDWTALRAQAAEPLEANNPEYTALRKEYQELNEENQDLKIAGQQRTLIQLHIRVQVILQRCRLYLDTHPTHSVSQQQLPILERILDYVRQEQQYIRQQLLLGQTSLHYLKQLKEATQEIWTKPFCNPNYLLNLLRKIKNDDVHLSDPGQILFLSFSDFLDVARQSMSGEDLPVFARGLETARLINAVSRRVRDWQGNSELLMMAGLLHDFGWLMLQQNKSDLSDDQQRIVDDERGEHPVLGAALLGGVRGFPGDSYLCEIVSQHHERLDGTGYPRRLHTTALGEHARRMAVVCRYLELKNNRRELTADGIRSFDSEEAAFAAALQLYRETIRGEWDQTAVGQLMAALDPNLPEELSQADQHNDPFSLRRFQNYRRDVSESLIPPPHFHAGTDLTKTKPTVDS
;
A
#
# COMPACT_ATOMS: atom_id res chain seq x y z
N MET A 1 -29.23 -5.42 -2.29
CA MET A 1 -28.30 -6.49 -1.87
C MET A 1 -27.29 -5.85 -0.94
N ASN A 2 -26.85 -6.50 0.13
CA ASN A 2 -25.87 -5.90 1.04
C ASN A 2 -24.54 -5.78 0.31
N HIS A 3 -24.11 -4.55 0.02
CA HIS A 3 -22.86 -4.28 -0.67
C HIS A 3 -21.69 -4.61 0.28
N PRO A 4 -20.79 -5.54 -0.06
CA PRO A 4 -19.56 -5.75 0.69
C PRO A 4 -18.53 -4.69 0.27
N THR A 5 -18.80 -3.41 0.56
CA THR A 5 -17.86 -2.28 0.39
C THR A 5 -16.73 -2.35 1.43
N ARG A 6 -16.05 -3.50 1.52
CA ARG A 6 -15.17 -3.87 2.63
C ARG A 6 -13.76 -4.32 2.25
N LEU A 7 -13.45 -4.72 1.01
CA LEU A 7 -12.20 -5.44 0.73
C LEU A 7 -11.02 -4.59 0.25
N LEU A 8 -11.23 -3.34 -0.17
CA LEU A 8 -10.15 -2.36 -0.35
C LEU A 8 -10.20 -1.22 0.65
N ARG A 9 -10.59 -1.63 1.85
CA ARG A 9 -10.80 -0.77 3.01
C ARG A 9 -9.76 -1.02 4.09
N TRP A 10 -8.57 -0.47 3.86
CA TRP A 10 -8.10 0.47 4.89
C TRP A 10 -9.06 1.67 4.86
N LEU A 11 -9.48 2.16 6.01
CA LEU A 11 -10.86 2.63 6.12
C LEU A 11 -11.16 4.04 5.60
N ALA A 12 -11.52 4.15 4.30
CA ALA A 12 -12.26 5.30 3.76
C ALA A 12 -13.79 5.29 4.12
N PRO A 13 -14.76 4.88 3.27
CA PRO A 13 -16.14 5.36 3.36
C PRO A 13 -16.87 5.22 4.72
N PRO A 14 -17.04 4.03 5.36
CA PRO A 14 -17.62 3.95 6.71
C PRO A 14 -16.96 4.70 7.89
N VAL A 15 -15.85 5.45 7.72
CA VAL A 15 -15.51 6.55 8.67
C VAL A 15 -16.69 7.52 8.82
N ARG A 16 -17.39 7.73 7.71
CA ARG A 16 -18.61 8.52 7.62
C ARG A 16 -19.79 7.77 8.23
N GLN A 17 -19.93 6.47 7.95
CA GLN A 17 -21.05 5.68 8.48
C GLN A 17 -21.01 5.55 10.01
N GLU A 18 -19.85 5.29 10.63
CA GLU A 18 -19.70 5.27 12.10
C GLU A 18 -20.05 6.63 12.73
N ARG A 19 -19.57 7.73 12.15
CA ARG A 19 -19.91 9.09 12.59
C ARG A 19 -21.39 9.41 12.40
N ASP A 20 -21.98 9.00 11.29
CA ASP A 20 -23.38 9.25 10.96
C ASP A 20 -24.29 8.36 11.84
N ASP A 21 -23.87 7.13 12.17
CA ASP A 21 -24.48 6.23 13.15
C ASP A 21 -24.40 6.80 14.57
N TRP A 22 -23.24 7.32 15.03
CA TRP A 22 -23.16 8.06 16.30
C TRP A 22 -24.04 9.31 16.33
N THR A 23 -24.30 9.91 15.18
CA THR A 23 -25.17 11.09 15.06
C THR A 23 -26.64 10.68 15.14
N ALA A 24 -27.03 9.61 14.45
CA ALA A 24 -28.35 9.00 14.57
C ALA A 24 -28.64 8.49 15.99
N LEU A 25 -27.67 7.82 16.62
CA LEU A 25 -27.78 7.31 18.00
C LEU A 25 -28.10 8.43 19.00
N ARG A 26 -27.48 9.61 18.85
CA ARG A 26 -27.72 10.78 19.72
C ARG A 26 -28.99 11.55 19.42
N ALA A 27 -29.55 11.43 18.21
CA ALA A 27 -30.69 12.22 17.76
C ALA A 27 -32.05 11.67 18.23
N GLN A 28 -32.10 10.42 18.72
CA GLN A 28 -33.34 9.74 19.08
C GLN A 28 -33.62 9.82 20.59
N ALA A 29 -34.65 10.59 20.95
CA ALA A 29 -35.30 10.53 22.26
C ALA A 29 -36.58 9.71 22.13
N ALA A 30 -36.59 8.51 22.70
CA ALA A 30 -37.74 7.60 22.74
C ALA A 30 -37.77 6.89 24.11
N GLU A 31 -38.82 6.11 24.37
CA GLU A 31 -38.95 5.40 25.65
C GLU A 31 -37.76 4.46 25.90
N PRO A 32 -37.21 4.44 27.12
CA PRO A 32 -36.08 3.58 27.48
C PRO A 32 -36.52 2.12 27.53
N LEU A 33 -35.69 1.22 27.00
CA LEU A 33 -35.88 -0.22 27.13
C LEU A 33 -35.67 -0.68 28.57
N GLU A 34 -36.41 -1.73 28.96
CA GLU A 34 -36.12 -2.47 30.17
C GLU A 34 -34.76 -3.19 30.08
N ALA A 35 -34.03 -3.25 31.20
CA ALA A 35 -32.69 -3.84 31.27
C ALA A 35 -32.63 -5.35 31.01
N ASN A 36 -33.79 -6.02 30.98
CA ASN A 36 -33.99 -7.44 30.70
C ASN A 36 -34.30 -7.73 29.21
N ASN A 37 -34.41 -6.70 28.35
CA ASN A 37 -34.72 -6.88 26.93
C ASN A 37 -33.65 -7.80 26.29
N PRO A 38 -34.04 -8.84 25.52
CA PRO A 38 -33.11 -9.86 25.06
C PRO A 38 -32.10 -9.35 24.03
N GLU A 39 -32.53 -8.48 23.12
CA GLU A 39 -31.66 -7.87 22.09
C GLU A 39 -30.64 -6.93 22.74
N TYR A 40 -31.10 -6.09 23.68
CA TYR A 40 -30.23 -5.20 24.45
C TYR A 40 -29.24 -6.01 25.31
N THR A 41 -29.68 -7.08 25.94
CA THR A 41 -28.81 -7.98 26.74
C THR A 41 -27.74 -8.64 25.87
N ALA A 42 -28.08 -9.06 24.65
CA ALA A 42 -27.12 -9.62 23.70
C ALA A 42 -26.04 -8.60 23.32
N LEU A 43 -26.41 -7.37 22.96
CA LEU A 43 -25.46 -6.30 22.62
C LEU A 43 -24.55 -5.92 23.80
N ARG A 44 -25.05 -5.98 25.05
CA ARG A 44 -24.23 -5.74 26.25
C ARG A 44 -23.17 -6.83 26.45
N LYS A 45 -23.53 -8.10 26.21
CA LYS A 45 -22.59 -9.23 26.25
C LYS A 45 -21.53 -9.13 25.14
N GLU A 46 -21.97 -8.84 23.92
CA GLU A 46 -21.08 -8.61 22.77
C GLU A 46 -20.09 -7.46 23.03
N TYR A 47 -20.57 -6.35 23.59
CA TYR A 47 -19.70 -5.24 24.00
C TYR A 47 -18.67 -5.67 25.07
N GLN A 48 -19.05 -6.48 26.04
CA GLN A 48 -18.13 -7.01 27.06
C GLN A 48 -17.04 -7.87 26.42
N GLU A 49 -17.42 -8.83 25.58
CA GLU A 49 -16.50 -9.71 24.84
C GLU A 49 -15.51 -8.88 23.99
N LEU A 50 -16.00 -7.95 23.16
CA LEU A 50 -15.16 -7.09 22.33
C LEU A 50 -14.25 -6.16 23.16
N ASN A 51 -14.69 -5.72 24.34
CA ASN A 51 -13.91 -4.85 25.21
C ASN A 51 -12.83 -5.59 26.00
N GLU A 52 -13.07 -6.83 26.41
CA GLU A 52 -12.05 -7.73 26.99
C GLU A 52 -11.01 -8.09 25.91
N GLU A 53 -11.48 -8.53 24.74
CA GLU A 53 -10.65 -8.80 23.56
C GLU A 53 -9.75 -7.62 23.17
N ASN A 54 -10.21 -6.38 23.36
CA ASN A 54 -9.42 -5.18 23.05
C ASN A 54 -8.27 -4.94 24.03
N GLN A 55 -8.43 -5.35 25.29
CA GLN A 55 -7.44 -5.16 26.35
C GLN A 55 -6.30 -6.19 26.25
N ASP A 56 -6.61 -7.40 25.76
CA ASP A 56 -5.63 -8.47 25.54
C ASP A 56 -4.80 -8.29 24.26
N LEU A 57 -5.20 -7.40 23.35
CA LEU A 57 -4.44 -7.09 22.13
C LEU A 57 -3.08 -6.44 22.45
N LYS A 58 -2.01 -7.12 22.04
CA LYS A 58 -0.61 -6.66 22.18
C LYS A 58 -0.02 -6.37 20.80
N ILE A 59 0.38 -5.12 20.58
CA ILE A 59 0.94 -4.62 19.33
C ILE A 59 2.35 -4.10 19.61
N ALA A 60 3.33 -4.41 18.75
CA ALA A 60 4.70 -3.95 18.94
C ALA A 60 4.82 -2.44 18.67
N GLY A 61 5.67 -1.73 19.44
CA GLY A 61 5.83 -0.26 19.35
C GLY A 61 6.26 0.27 17.97
N GLN A 62 6.80 -0.61 17.13
CA GLN A 62 7.21 -0.35 15.75
C GLN A 62 5.99 -0.25 14.81
N GLN A 63 4.87 -0.90 15.14
CA GLN A 63 3.67 -0.97 14.32
C GLN A 63 2.73 0.22 14.61
N ARG A 64 3.27 1.43 14.42
CA ARG A 64 2.62 2.71 14.72
C ARG A 64 1.22 2.83 14.13
N THR A 65 1.02 2.36 12.90
CA THR A 65 -0.27 2.47 12.21
C THR A 65 -1.29 1.46 12.74
N LEU A 66 -0.86 0.26 13.21
CA LEU A 66 -1.74 -0.66 13.93
C LEU A 66 -2.10 -0.13 15.34
N ILE A 67 -1.16 0.54 16.01
CA ILE A 67 -1.42 1.20 17.30
C ILE A 67 -2.47 2.31 17.12
N GLN A 68 -2.40 3.11 16.05
CA GLN A 68 -3.42 4.11 15.73
C GLN A 68 -4.82 3.48 15.54
N LEU A 69 -4.90 2.37 14.80
CA LEU A 69 -6.15 1.64 14.61
C LEU A 69 -6.71 1.08 15.93
N HIS A 70 -5.85 0.51 16.79
CA HIS A 70 -6.23 0.00 18.11
C HIS A 70 -6.72 1.11 19.06
N ILE A 71 -6.08 2.28 19.05
CA ILE A 71 -6.54 3.47 19.79
C ILE A 71 -7.93 3.91 19.31
N ARG A 72 -8.18 3.89 17.99
CA ARG A 72 -9.49 4.22 17.43
C ARG A 72 -10.58 3.25 17.90
N VAL A 73 -10.30 1.94 17.87
CA VAL A 73 -11.21 0.91 18.42
C VAL A 73 -11.48 1.15 19.92
N GLN A 74 -10.43 1.46 20.69
CA GLN A 74 -10.55 1.77 22.12
C GLN A 74 -11.45 3.00 22.37
N VAL A 75 -11.36 4.05 21.56
CA VAL A 75 -12.23 5.24 21.66
C VAL A 75 -13.70 4.89 21.36
N ILE A 76 -13.96 4.01 20.38
CA ILE A 76 -15.32 3.57 20.04
C ILE A 76 -15.91 2.74 21.19
N LEU A 77 -15.15 1.79 21.74
CA LEU A 77 -15.55 1.00 22.92
C LEU A 77 -15.82 1.90 24.14
N GLN A 78 -14.99 2.91 24.40
CA GLN A 78 -15.21 3.88 25.47
C GLN A 78 -16.52 4.68 25.30
N ARG A 79 -16.97 4.93 24.06
CA ARG A 79 -18.29 5.54 23.81
C ARG A 79 -19.42 4.53 23.97
N CYS A 80 -19.25 3.30 23.49
CA CYS A 80 -20.23 2.21 23.63
C CYS A 80 -20.54 1.92 25.10
N ARG A 81 -19.53 2.03 25.97
CA ARG A 81 -19.65 1.95 27.44
C ARG A 81 -20.82 2.77 28.01
N LEU A 82 -21.06 3.98 27.47
CA LEU A 82 -22.11 4.88 27.96
C LEU A 82 -23.53 4.27 27.84
N TYR A 83 -23.71 3.35 26.90
CA TYR A 83 -24.98 2.70 26.56
C TYR A 83 -25.03 1.20 26.91
N LEU A 84 -23.88 0.52 27.00
CA LEU A 84 -23.78 -0.95 27.07
C LEU A 84 -23.06 -1.51 28.31
N ASP A 85 -22.40 -0.69 29.14
CA ASP A 85 -21.75 -1.15 30.39
C ASP A 85 -22.77 -1.74 31.38
N THR A 86 -22.27 -2.39 32.43
CA THR A 86 -23.01 -2.87 33.62
C THR A 86 -23.96 -1.83 34.19
N HIS A 87 -23.54 -0.56 34.23
CA HIS A 87 -24.30 0.59 34.73
C HIS A 87 -24.22 1.72 33.68
N PRO A 88 -25.05 1.67 32.62
CA PRO A 88 -24.99 2.66 31.54
C PRO A 88 -25.48 4.02 32.03
N THR A 89 -24.90 5.10 31.49
CA THR A 89 -25.29 6.48 31.82
C THR A 89 -26.34 7.04 30.86
N HIS A 90 -26.50 6.42 29.70
CA HIS A 90 -27.47 6.77 28.67
C HIS A 90 -28.46 5.61 28.51
N SER A 91 -29.75 5.93 28.46
CA SER A 91 -30.77 4.95 28.09
C SER A 91 -30.70 4.59 26.61
N VAL A 92 -31.15 3.37 26.29
CA VAL A 92 -31.26 2.85 24.92
C VAL A 92 -32.73 2.56 24.64
N SER A 93 -33.20 2.93 23.46
CA SER A 93 -34.55 2.65 22.94
C SER A 93 -34.49 1.60 21.82
N GLN A 94 -35.63 1.01 21.46
CA GLN A 94 -35.72 -0.03 20.43
C GLN A 94 -35.16 0.42 19.06
N GLN A 95 -35.25 1.71 18.72
CA GLN A 95 -34.75 2.26 17.46
C GLN A 95 -33.21 2.39 17.41
N GLN A 96 -32.56 2.42 18.58
CA GLN A 96 -31.10 2.57 18.72
C GLN A 96 -30.37 1.22 18.68
N LEU A 97 -31.04 0.09 18.97
CA LEU A 97 -30.41 -1.24 18.98
C LEU A 97 -29.72 -1.59 17.65
N PRO A 98 -30.33 -1.42 16.45
CA PRO A 98 -29.66 -1.75 15.19
C PRO A 98 -28.50 -0.79 14.86
N ILE A 99 -28.44 0.39 15.51
CA ILE A 99 -27.34 1.35 15.36
C ILE A 99 -26.14 0.89 16.21
N LEU A 100 -26.40 0.50 17.47
CA LEU A 100 -25.40 -0.07 18.37
C LEU A 100 -24.82 -1.38 17.79
N GLU A 101 -25.66 -2.25 17.25
CA GLU A 101 -25.25 -3.46 16.53
C GLU A 101 -24.22 -3.14 15.44
N ARG A 102 -24.51 -2.22 14.52
CA ARG A 102 -23.55 -1.80 13.47
C ARG A 102 -22.23 -1.24 14.02
N ILE A 103 -22.26 -0.55 15.15
CA ILE A 103 -21.05 0.01 15.79
C ILE A 103 -20.20 -1.11 16.44
N LEU A 104 -20.81 -2.12 17.08
CA LEU A 104 -20.09 -3.28 17.59
C LEU A 104 -19.55 -4.16 16.46
N ASP A 105 -20.34 -4.31 15.39
CA ASP A 105 -19.96 -5.04 14.19
C ASP A 105 -18.71 -4.42 13.53
N TYR A 106 -18.66 -3.08 13.46
CA TYR A 106 -17.47 -2.33 13.08
C TYR A 106 -16.27 -2.66 13.98
N VAL A 107 -16.43 -2.59 15.31
CA VAL A 107 -15.35 -2.90 16.28
C VAL A 107 -14.80 -4.31 16.06
N ARG A 108 -15.67 -5.32 15.88
CA ARG A 108 -15.28 -6.70 15.63
C ARG A 108 -14.40 -6.84 14.39
N GLN A 109 -14.75 -6.16 13.30
CA GLN A 109 -14.01 -6.21 12.04
C GLN A 109 -12.61 -5.60 12.19
N GLU A 110 -12.50 -4.45 12.87
CA GLU A 110 -11.22 -3.79 13.13
C GLU A 110 -10.28 -4.67 13.97
N GLN A 111 -10.81 -5.31 15.02
CA GLN A 111 -10.03 -6.22 15.85
C GLN A 111 -9.59 -7.48 15.10
N GLN A 112 -10.48 -8.06 14.28
CA GLN A 112 -10.13 -9.15 13.36
C GLN A 112 -9.01 -8.72 12.40
N TYR A 113 -9.09 -7.50 11.86
CA TYR A 113 -8.14 -6.96 10.91
C TYR A 113 -6.76 -6.68 11.52
N ILE A 114 -6.71 -6.11 12.74
CA ILE A 114 -5.48 -5.95 13.52
C ILE A 114 -4.80 -7.32 13.71
N ARG A 115 -5.56 -8.36 14.09
CA ARG A 115 -5.02 -9.71 14.28
C ARG A 115 -4.49 -10.32 12.98
N GLN A 116 -5.19 -10.11 11.85
CA GLN A 116 -4.72 -10.54 10.53
C GLN A 116 -3.39 -9.86 10.16
N GLN A 117 -3.25 -8.55 10.40
CA GLN A 117 -2.02 -7.80 10.13
C GLN A 117 -0.85 -8.19 11.05
N LEU A 118 -1.12 -8.52 12.32
CA LEU A 118 -0.11 -9.09 13.22
C LEU A 118 0.39 -10.46 12.71
N LEU A 119 -0.52 -11.35 12.30
CA LEU A 119 -0.18 -12.66 11.74
C LEU A 119 0.58 -12.51 10.41
N LEU A 120 0.15 -11.60 9.54
CA LEU A 120 0.82 -11.25 8.29
C LEU A 120 2.26 -10.79 8.50
N GLY A 121 2.50 -9.93 9.52
CA GLY A 121 3.84 -9.50 9.89
C GLY A 121 4.74 -10.68 10.30
N GLN A 122 4.22 -11.61 11.11
CA GLN A 122 4.95 -12.79 11.57
C GLN A 122 5.28 -13.77 10.43
N THR A 123 4.30 -14.11 9.59
CA THR A 123 4.51 -15.04 8.46
C THR A 123 5.46 -14.45 7.41
N SER A 124 5.30 -13.16 7.08
CA SER A 124 6.19 -12.48 6.14
C SER A 124 7.61 -12.35 6.67
N LEU A 125 7.79 -12.11 7.98
CA LEU A 125 9.13 -12.10 8.60
C LEU A 125 9.82 -13.47 8.49
N HIS A 126 9.06 -14.56 8.58
CA HIS A 126 9.59 -15.92 8.34
C HIS A 126 10.02 -16.11 6.88
N TYR A 127 9.18 -15.75 5.91
CA TYR A 127 9.55 -15.84 4.49
C TYR A 127 10.72 -14.92 4.13
N LEU A 128 10.83 -13.75 4.75
CA LEU A 128 11.93 -12.81 4.54
C LEU A 128 13.29 -13.42 4.94
N LYS A 129 13.34 -14.14 6.08
CA LYS A 129 14.53 -14.92 6.49
C LYS A 129 14.88 -15.97 5.43
N GLN A 130 13.90 -16.78 5.04
CA GLN A 130 14.09 -17.84 4.05
C GLN A 130 14.49 -17.30 2.67
N LEU A 131 13.99 -16.12 2.28
CA LEU A 131 14.36 -15.46 1.03
C LEU A 131 15.82 -15.00 1.05
N LYS A 132 16.28 -14.36 2.13
CA LYS A 132 17.69 -13.97 2.29
C LYS A 132 18.61 -15.19 2.29
N GLU A 133 18.24 -16.28 2.98
CA GLU A 133 18.98 -17.55 2.96
C GLU A 133 19.03 -18.18 1.56
N ALA A 134 17.87 -18.31 0.89
CA ALA A 134 17.73 -18.95 -0.42
C ALA A 134 18.46 -18.21 -1.56
N THR A 135 18.88 -16.96 -1.34
CA THR A 135 19.52 -16.10 -2.35
C THR A 135 21.00 -15.82 -2.09
N GLN A 136 21.58 -16.36 -1.01
CA GLN A 136 23.03 -16.29 -0.76
C GLN A 136 23.86 -16.90 -1.90
N GLU A 137 23.34 -17.93 -2.57
CA GLU A 137 24.01 -18.60 -3.69
C GLU A 137 24.14 -17.70 -4.94
N ILE A 138 23.18 -16.79 -5.17
CA ILE A 138 23.15 -15.89 -6.35
C ILE A 138 24.41 -15.03 -6.42
N TRP A 139 24.94 -14.62 -5.26
CA TRP A 139 26.13 -13.78 -5.15
C TRP A 139 27.45 -14.56 -5.13
N THR A 140 27.40 -15.84 -4.77
CA THR A 140 28.59 -16.63 -4.39
C THR A 140 28.90 -17.77 -5.35
N LYS A 141 27.99 -18.12 -6.27
CA LYS A 141 28.11 -19.28 -7.15
C LYS A 141 27.71 -18.95 -8.60
N PRO A 142 28.44 -19.46 -9.62
CA PRO A 142 28.06 -19.32 -11.03
C PRO A 142 26.85 -20.22 -11.43
N PHE A 143 26.39 -21.06 -10.51
CA PHE A 143 25.18 -21.87 -10.62
C PHE A 143 24.46 -21.82 -9.28
N CYS A 144 23.18 -21.44 -9.28
CA CYS A 144 22.34 -21.41 -8.09
C CYS A 144 21.35 -22.56 -8.16
N ASN A 145 21.14 -23.28 -7.06
CA ASN A 145 20.10 -24.29 -7.03
C ASN A 145 18.73 -23.60 -6.86
N PRO A 146 17.83 -23.59 -7.88
CA PRO A 146 16.56 -22.88 -7.79
C PRO A 146 15.63 -23.50 -6.73
N ASN A 147 15.93 -24.72 -6.24
CA ASN A 147 15.06 -25.44 -5.33
C ASN A 147 14.79 -24.70 -4.02
N TYR A 148 15.71 -23.90 -3.49
CA TYR A 148 15.43 -23.12 -2.27
C TYR A 148 14.33 -22.07 -2.51
N LEU A 149 14.42 -21.34 -3.62
CA LEU A 149 13.39 -20.37 -4.03
C LEU A 149 12.09 -21.07 -4.45
N LEU A 150 12.14 -22.17 -5.20
CA LEU A 150 10.96 -22.95 -5.57
C LEU A 150 10.27 -23.59 -4.34
N ASN A 151 11.03 -24.00 -3.32
CA ASN A 151 10.50 -24.47 -2.05
C ASN A 151 9.81 -23.33 -1.28
N LEU A 152 10.40 -22.13 -1.26
CA LEU A 152 9.79 -20.94 -0.67
C LEU A 152 8.50 -20.54 -1.39
N LEU A 153 8.50 -20.54 -2.73
CA LEU A 153 7.31 -20.28 -3.55
C LEU A 153 6.20 -21.31 -3.29
N ARG A 154 6.54 -22.61 -3.25
CA ARG A 154 5.59 -23.68 -2.90
C ARG A 154 5.05 -23.51 -1.47
N LYS A 155 5.89 -23.10 -0.51
CA LYS A 155 5.45 -22.80 0.86
C LYS A 155 4.47 -21.63 0.89
N ILE A 156 4.81 -20.49 0.28
CA ILE A 156 3.93 -19.32 0.15
C ILE A 156 2.59 -19.70 -0.49
N LYS A 157 2.60 -20.44 -1.61
CA LYS A 157 1.38 -20.91 -2.29
C LYS A 157 0.48 -21.76 -1.39
N ASN A 158 1.07 -22.64 -0.56
CA ASN A 158 0.34 -23.51 0.35
C ASN A 158 -0.19 -22.76 1.57
N ASP A 159 0.65 -21.95 2.22
CA ASP A 159 0.28 -21.20 3.43
C ASP A 159 -0.77 -20.12 3.11
N ASP A 160 -0.66 -19.44 1.96
CA ASP A 160 -1.62 -18.43 1.51
C ASP A 160 -2.92 -19.01 0.90
N VAL A 161 -3.05 -20.34 0.78
CA VAL A 161 -4.14 -20.98 0.00
C VAL A 161 -5.55 -20.67 0.53
N HIS A 162 -5.66 -20.33 1.81
CA HIS A 162 -6.91 -19.96 2.48
C HIS A 162 -7.15 -18.44 2.58
N LEU A 163 -6.16 -17.62 2.21
CA LEU A 163 -6.28 -16.17 2.32
C LEU A 163 -7.10 -15.62 1.16
N SER A 164 -8.15 -14.87 1.48
CA SER A 164 -9.14 -14.33 0.53
C SER A 164 -9.28 -12.81 0.60
N ASP A 165 -8.77 -12.19 1.66
CA ASP A 165 -8.84 -10.75 1.92
C ASP A 165 -7.49 -10.07 1.61
N PRO A 166 -7.44 -8.92 0.91
CA PRO A 166 -6.20 -8.19 0.67
C PRO A 166 -5.40 -7.87 1.94
N GLY A 167 -6.07 -7.61 3.07
CA GLY A 167 -5.43 -7.36 4.36
C GLY A 167 -4.83 -8.58 5.06
N GLN A 168 -4.98 -9.78 4.49
CA GLN A 168 -4.21 -10.96 4.90
C GLN A 168 -2.90 -11.13 4.11
N ILE A 169 -2.73 -10.34 3.03
CA ILE A 169 -1.73 -10.56 1.98
C ILE A 169 -0.80 -9.34 1.85
N LEU A 170 -1.37 -8.12 1.93
CA LEU A 170 -0.67 -6.84 1.81
C LEU A 170 -0.56 -6.13 3.15
N PHE A 171 0.58 -5.49 3.40
CA PHE A 171 0.81 -4.80 4.67
C PHE A 171 0.03 -3.49 4.75
N LEU A 172 -0.42 -3.14 5.95
CA LEU A 172 -0.84 -1.79 6.34
C LEU A 172 0.17 -0.73 5.90
N SER A 173 1.35 -0.85 6.50
CA SER A 173 2.44 0.10 6.43
C SER A 173 3.68 -0.75 6.18
N PHE A 174 4.20 -0.65 4.96
CA PHE A 174 5.43 -1.32 4.58
C PHE A 174 6.61 -0.84 5.44
N SER A 175 6.62 0.44 5.84
CA SER A 175 7.59 0.98 6.80
C SER A 175 7.49 0.35 8.19
N ASP A 176 6.29 0.11 8.71
CA ASP A 176 6.09 -0.53 10.01
C ASP A 176 6.58 -1.98 9.99
N PHE A 177 6.31 -2.70 8.89
CA PHE A 177 6.84 -4.06 8.68
C PHE A 177 8.38 -4.06 8.63
N LEU A 178 8.99 -3.11 7.91
CA LEU A 178 10.45 -2.97 7.86
C LEU A 178 11.05 -2.65 9.24
N ASP A 179 10.40 -1.81 10.04
CA ASP A 179 10.85 -1.50 11.41
C ASP A 179 10.77 -2.73 12.33
N VAL A 180 9.73 -3.57 12.20
CA VAL A 180 9.67 -4.88 12.88
C VAL A 180 10.77 -5.83 12.37
N ALA A 181 11.01 -5.88 11.07
CA ALA A 181 12.02 -6.75 10.47
C ALA A 181 13.44 -6.40 10.96
N ARG A 182 13.77 -5.10 11.04
CA ARG A 182 15.05 -4.58 11.56
C ARG A 182 15.37 -4.99 13.00
N GLN A 183 14.35 -5.29 13.82
CA GLN A 183 14.58 -5.83 15.17
C GLN A 183 15.00 -7.30 15.18
N SER A 184 14.67 -8.04 14.13
CA SER A 184 14.84 -9.49 14.02
C SER A 184 15.95 -9.93 13.07
N MET A 185 16.47 -9.02 12.25
CA MET A 185 17.55 -9.23 11.30
C MET A 185 18.24 -7.89 10.96
N SER A 186 19.56 -7.93 10.79
CA SER A 186 20.33 -6.80 10.27
C SER A 186 20.40 -6.82 8.74
N GLY A 187 20.64 -5.63 8.17
CA GLY A 187 20.83 -5.43 6.74
C GLY A 187 20.21 -4.13 6.24
N GLU A 188 20.95 -3.39 5.42
CA GLU A 188 20.45 -2.21 4.69
C GLU A 188 19.66 -2.62 3.43
N ASP A 189 19.82 -3.88 3.04
CA ASP A 189 19.20 -4.59 1.93
C ASP A 189 17.72 -4.99 2.16
N LEU A 190 17.25 -4.98 3.41
CA LEU A 190 15.91 -5.46 3.79
C LEU A 190 14.75 -4.88 2.96
N PRO A 191 14.74 -3.60 2.55
CA PRO A 191 13.70 -3.06 1.68
C PRO A 191 13.59 -3.75 0.31
N VAL A 192 14.70 -4.26 -0.25
CA VAL A 192 14.69 -5.01 -1.54
C VAL A 192 13.98 -6.33 -1.35
N PHE A 193 14.38 -7.12 -0.35
CA PHE A 193 13.79 -8.42 -0.06
C PHE A 193 12.32 -8.32 0.35
N ALA A 194 11.96 -7.29 1.13
CA ALA A 194 10.58 -7.07 1.56
C ALA A 194 9.67 -6.65 0.41
N ARG A 195 10.13 -5.79 -0.51
CA ARG A 195 9.38 -5.42 -1.73
C ARG A 195 9.14 -6.66 -2.58
N GLY A 196 10.19 -7.45 -2.84
CA GLY A 196 10.05 -8.67 -3.63
C GLY A 196 9.08 -9.69 -3.02
N LEU A 197 9.05 -9.83 -1.71
CA LEU A 197 8.11 -10.69 -1.00
C LEU A 197 6.65 -10.21 -1.11
N GLU A 198 6.37 -8.91 -0.92
CA GLU A 198 5.01 -8.36 -1.07
C GLU A 198 4.53 -8.51 -2.53
N THR A 199 5.40 -8.23 -3.51
CA THR A 199 5.14 -8.44 -4.95
C THR A 199 4.79 -9.90 -5.26
N ALA A 200 5.60 -10.85 -4.80
CA ALA A 200 5.35 -12.28 -5.04
C ALA A 200 4.04 -12.78 -4.41
N ARG A 201 3.68 -12.29 -3.21
CA ARG A 201 2.42 -12.66 -2.54
C ARG A 201 1.20 -12.02 -3.20
N LEU A 202 1.30 -10.79 -3.70
CA LEU A 202 0.24 -10.19 -4.51
C LEU A 202 0.04 -10.96 -5.82
N ILE A 203 1.11 -11.34 -6.52
CA ILE A 203 1.03 -12.17 -7.73
C ILE A 203 0.35 -13.51 -7.44
N ASN A 204 0.70 -14.21 -6.35
CA ASN A 204 0.02 -15.44 -5.91
C ASN A 204 -1.49 -15.21 -5.71
N ALA A 205 -1.86 -14.11 -5.05
CA ALA A 205 -3.24 -13.73 -4.80
C ALA A 205 -4.04 -13.48 -6.09
N VAL A 206 -3.46 -12.77 -7.06
CA VAL A 206 -4.06 -12.53 -8.37
C VAL A 206 -4.18 -13.84 -9.15
N SER A 207 -3.11 -14.63 -9.24
CA SER A 207 -3.10 -15.94 -9.91
C SER A 207 -4.16 -16.90 -9.37
N ARG A 208 -4.41 -16.94 -8.04
CA ARG A 208 -5.46 -17.79 -7.46
C ARG A 208 -6.88 -17.39 -7.91
N ARG A 209 -7.10 -16.15 -8.33
CA ARG A 209 -8.42 -15.62 -8.74
C ARG A 209 -8.59 -15.45 -10.26
N VAL A 210 -7.51 -15.19 -10.99
CA VAL A 210 -7.51 -14.88 -12.43
C VAL A 210 -6.82 -15.99 -13.23
N ARG A 211 -7.57 -16.67 -14.10
CA ARG A 211 -7.08 -17.83 -14.88
C ARG A 211 -5.86 -17.50 -15.73
N ASP A 212 -5.85 -16.35 -16.38
CA ASP A 212 -4.77 -15.91 -17.28
C ASP A 212 -3.41 -15.77 -16.56
N TRP A 213 -3.43 -15.61 -15.23
CA TRP A 213 -2.24 -15.51 -14.39
C TRP A 213 -1.81 -16.86 -13.79
N GLN A 214 -2.60 -17.94 -13.92
CA GLN A 214 -2.34 -19.23 -13.29
C GLN A 214 -1.17 -19.96 -13.95
N GLY A 215 -1.19 -20.06 -15.28
CA GLY A 215 -0.23 -20.88 -16.06
C GLY A 215 1.24 -20.45 -15.89
N ASN A 216 1.48 -19.18 -15.57
CA ASN A 216 2.83 -18.61 -15.38
C ASN A 216 3.03 -18.04 -13.97
N SER A 217 2.20 -18.44 -13.00
CA SER A 217 2.23 -17.91 -11.63
C SER A 217 3.60 -18.09 -10.95
N GLU A 218 4.25 -19.25 -11.08
CA GLU A 218 5.55 -19.49 -10.43
C GLU A 218 6.68 -18.63 -11.03
N LEU A 219 6.68 -18.41 -12.35
CA LEU A 219 7.61 -17.51 -13.03
C LEU A 219 7.38 -16.05 -12.59
N LEU A 220 6.13 -15.59 -12.57
CA LEU A 220 5.79 -14.24 -12.12
C LEU A 220 6.12 -14.04 -10.64
N MET A 221 5.83 -15.01 -9.76
CA MET A 221 6.19 -14.92 -8.34
C MET A 221 7.72 -14.93 -8.15
N MET A 222 8.46 -15.73 -8.93
CA MET A 222 9.93 -15.74 -8.90
C MET A 222 10.52 -14.41 -9.36
N ALA A 223 10.02 -13.85 -10.47
CA ALA A 223 10.38 -12.50 -10.90
C ALA A 223 10.01 -11.46 -9.83
N GLY A 224 8.87 -11.64 -9.16
CA GLY A 224 8.42 -10.79 -8.05
C GLY A 224 9.43 -10.77 -6.91
N LEU A 225 9.91 -11.93 -6.46
CA LEU A 225 10.93 -12.05 -5.43
C LEU A 225 12.27 -11.37 -5.80
N LEU A 226 12.59 -11.23 -7.09
CA LEU A 226 13.94 -10.92 -7.57
C LEU A 226 14.06 -9.61 -8.36
N HIS A 227 12.97 -8.94 -8.75
CA HIS A 227 12.99 -7.77 -9.66
C HIS A 227 13.91 -6.64 -9.20
N ASP A 228 13.86 -6.30 -7.92
CA ASP A 228 14.65 -5.24 -7.30
C ASP A 228 16.13 -5.63 -7.02
N PHE A 229 16.60 -6.83 -7.36
CA PHE A 229 17.92 -7.29 -6.89
C PHE A 229 19.11 -6.48 -7.45
N GLY A 230 18.93 -5.74 -8.56
CA GLY A 230 19.94 -4.81 -9.05
C GLY A 230 20.28 -3.69 -8.06
N TRP A 231 19.36 -3.33 -7.14
CA TRP A 231 19.63 -2.38 -6.05
C TRP A 231 20.79 -2.83 -5.15
N LEU A 232 20.94 -4.14 -4.95
CA LEU A 232 21.98 -4.72 -4.12
C LEU A 232 23.37 -4.56 -4.77
N MET A 233 23.45 -4.48 -6.10
CA MET A 233 24.68 -4.14 -6.82
C MET A 233 25.01 -2.65 -6.73
N LEU A 234 23.99 -1.77 -6.82
CA LEU A 234 24.17 -0.32 -6.66
C LEU A 234 24.66 0.08 -5.24
N GLN A 235 24.31 -0.70 -4.23
CA GLN A 235 24.78 -0.53 -2.85
C GLN A 235 26.25 -0.96 -2.66
N GLN A 236 26.66 -2.09 -3.24
CA GLN A 236 28.02 -2.64 -3.07
C GLN A 236 29.12 -1.75 -3.66
N ASN A 237 28.85 -1.07 -4.78
CA ASN A 237 29.83 -0.23 -5.49
C ASN A 237 30.19 1.11 -4.79
N LYS A 238 29.83 1.30 -3.51
CA LYS A 238 29.89 2.61 -2.82
C LYS A 238 30.71 2.64 -1.53
N SER A 239 31.42 1.57 -1.17
CA SER A 239 32.27 1.49 0.04
C SER A 239 33.43 2.50 0.12
N ASP A 240 33.86 3.04 -1.02
CA ASP A 240 35.12 3.78 -1.16
C ASP A 240 34.96 5.32 -1.14
N LEU A 241 33.86 5.84 -0.61
CA LEU A 241 33.54 7.28 -0.66
C LEU A 241 33.08 7.81 0.70
N SER A 242 33.87 8.72 1.26
CA SER A 242 33.96 9.07 2.69
C SER A 242 32.96 10.09 3.22
N ASP A 243 32.04 10.61 2.41
CA ASP A 243 31.29 11.82 2.76
C ASP A 243 29.85 11.53 3.19
N ASP A 244 29.52 11.96 4.41
CA ASP A 244 28.24 11.83 5.13
C ASP A 244 27.07 12.65 4.53
N GLN A 245 27.11 12.98 3.24
CA GLN A 245 26.06 13.73 2.56
C GLN A 245 25.39 12.90 1.46
N GLN A 246 24.11 12.60 1.70
CA GLN A 246 23.12 12.07 0.75
C GLN A 246 23.46 10.73 0.06
N ARG A 247 23.02 9.62 0.67
CA ARG A 247 23.05 8.26 0.06
C ARG A 247 21.75 7.48 0.18
N ILE A 248 20.64 8.14 -0.15
CA ILE A 248 19.65 7.42 -0.95
C ILE A 248 20.29 7.31 -2.33
N VAL A 249 20.44 6.10 -2.86
CA VAL A 249 20.78 5.95 -4.27
C VAL A 249 19.48 6.21 -5.02
N ASP A 250 19.31 7.41 -5.53
CA ASP A 250 18.26 7.65 -6.51
C ASP A 250 18.71 6.97 -7.81
N ASP A 251 17.99 5.92 -8.23
CA ASP A 251 18.20 5.26 -9.52
C ASP A 251 17.55 6.08 -10.64
N GLU A 252 17.98 7.34 -10.77
CA GLU A 252 17.45 8.33 -11.72
C GLU A 252 17.58 7.86 -13.19
N ARG A 253 18.37 6.83 -13.44
CA ARG A 253 18.69 6.28 -14.76
C ARG A 253 18.02 4.94 -15.05
N GLY A 254 17.41 4.29 -14.06
CA GLY A 254 16.84 2.95 -14.22
C GLY A 254 17.90 1.87 -14.44
N GLU A 255 19.03 1.93 -13.74
CA GLU A 255 20.09 0.94 -13.81
C GLU A 255 19.72 -0.37 -13.09
N HIS A 256 18.87 -0.34 -12.04
CA HIS A 256 18.57 -1.54 -11.25
C HIS A 256 17.84 -2.67 -12.02
N PRO A 257 16.91 -2.45 -12.97
CA PRO A 257 16.31 -3.52 -13.77
C PRO A 257 17.34 -4.17 -14.70
N VAL A 258 18.29 -3.38 -15.22
CA VAL A 258 19.39 -3.87 -16.07
C VAL A 258 20.36 -4.71 -15.25
N LEU A 259 20.78 -4.21 -14.08
CA LEU A 259 21.69 -4.93 -13.18
C LEU A 259 21.06 -6.20 -12.62
N GLY A 260 19.78 -6.16 -12.25
CA GLY A 260 19.02 -7.33 -11.81
C GLY A 260 18.92 -8.40 -12.90
N ALA A 261 18.56 -8.01 -14.13
CA ALA A 261 18.50 -8.95 -15.25
C ALA A 261 19.88 -9.50 -15.64
N ALA A 262 20.95 -8.69 -15.56
CA ALA A 262 22.32 -9.13 -15.83
C ALA A 262 22.83 -10.12 -14.77
N LEU A 263 22.54 -9.87 -13.49
CA LEU A 263 22.84 -10.76 -12.37
C LEU A 263 22.17 -12.13 -12.58
N LEU A 264 20.85 -12.14 -12.82
CA LEU A 264 20.09 -13.37 -13.00
C LEU A 264 20.50 -14.12 -14.27
N GLY A 265 20.78 -13.42 -15.38
CA GLY A 265 21.26 -14.02 -16.62
C GLY A 265 22.68 -14.61 -16.53
N GLY A 266 23.48 -14.17 -15.56
CA GLY A 266 24.78 -14.76 -15.23
C GLY A 266 24.68 -16.07 -14.44
N VAL A 267 23.54 -16.32 -13.77
CA VAL A 267 23.32 -17.48 -12.90
C VAL A 267 22.50 -18.53 -13.64
N ARG A 268 23.14 -19.63 -14.02
CA ARG A 268 22.42 -20.75 -14.65
C ARG A 268 21.57 -21.49 -13.62
N GLY A 269 20.35 -21.85 -14.00
CA GLY A 269 19.53 -22.82 -13.28
C GLY A 269 18.10 -22.39 -12.94
N PHE A 270 17.64 -21.18 -13.31
CA PHE A 270 16.26 -20.80 -13.05
C PHE A 270 15.30 -21.35 -14.12
N PRO A 271 14.03 -21.63 -13.77
CA PRO A 271 13.03 -21.98 -14.77
C PRO A 271 12.76 -20.79 -15.70
N GLY A 272 13.02 -20.97 -17.00
CA GLY A 272 12.78 -19.93 -18.00
C GLY A 272 13.69 -18.72 -17.88
N ASP A 273 14.99 -18.93 -17.58
CA ASP A 273 16.05 -17.91 -17.44
C ASP A 273 15.84 -16.66 -18.32
N SER A 274 15.58 -16.83 -19.63
CA SER A 274 15.36 -15.72 -20.57
C SER A 274 14.11 -14.88 -20.27
N TYR A 275 12.99 -15.50 -19.92
CA TYR A 275 11.75 -14.81 -19.57
C TYR A 275 11.85 -14.16 -18.19
N LEU A 276 12.53 -14.81 -17.23
CA LEU A 276 12.82 -14.20 -15.93
C LEU A 276 13.64 -12.92 -16.10
N CYS A 277 14.72 -12.97 -16.89
CA CYS A 277 15.53 -11.80 -17.21
C CYS A 277 14.74 -10.73 -17.98
N GLU A 278 13.87 -11.13 -18.91
CA GLU A 278 13.00 -10.20 -19.63
C GLU A 278 12.09 -9.42 -18.67
N ILE A 279 11.31 -10.13 -17.83
CA ILE A 279 10.39 -9.54 -16.85
C ILE A 279 11.15 -8.61 -15.91
N VAL A 280 12.29 -9.06 -15.37
CA VAL A 280 13.13 -8.25 -14.46
C VAL A 280 13.73 -7.04 -15.19
N SER A 281 14.06 -7.12 -16.48
CA SER A 281 14.55 -5.96 -17.23
C SER A 281 13.48 -4.94 -17.64
N GLN A 282 12.20 -5.33 -17.62
CA GLN A 282 11.07 -4.55 -18.17
C GLN A 282 10.03 -4.12 -17.12
N HIS A 283 10.21 -4.43 -15.83
CA HIS A 283 9.17 -4.20 -14.81
C HIS A 283 8.87 -2.72 -14.48
N HIS A 284 9.62 -1.77 -15.04
CA HIS A 284 9.35 -0.33 -14.98
C HIS A 284 9.07 0.29 -16.37
N GLU A 285 8.89 -0.54 -17.39
CA GLU A 285 8.48 -0.08 -18.72
C GLU A 285 6.96 0.17 -18.78
N ARG A 286 6.54 1.10 -19.64
CA ARG A 286 5.15 1.59 -19.76
C ARG A 286 4.71 1.50 -21.22
N LEU A 287 3.43 1.25 -21.49
CA LEU A 287 2.96 0.97 -22.87
C LEU A 287 3.19 2.15 -23.83
N ASP A 288 3.13 3.36 -23.31
CA ASP A 288 3.37 4.62 -24.02
C ASP A 288 4.85 4.93 -24.29
N GLY A 289 5.78 4.11 -23.76
CA GLY A 289 7.23 4.30 -23.87
C GLY A 289 7.81 5.34 -22.90
N THR A 290 7.06 5.85 -21.91
CA THR A 290 7.60 6.78 -20.91
C THR A 290 8.31 6.10 -19.74
N GLY A 291 8.24 4.77 -19.67
CA GLY A 291 8.95 3.94 -18.68
C GLY A 291 10.46 3.83 -18.92
N TYR A 292 11.11 2.96 -18.16
CA TYR A 292 12.56 2.77 -18.19
C TYR A 292 12.91 1.28 -18.00
N PRO A 293 14.12 0.82 -18.40
CA PRO A 293 15.27 1.59 -18.89
C PRO A 293 15.34 1.84 -20.40
N ARG A 294 14.63 1.06 -21.22
CA ARG A 294 14.74 1.07 -22.69
C ARG A 294 13.66 1.88 -23.38
N ARG A 295 12.61 2.35 -22.67
CA ARG A 295 11.49 3.11 -23.22
C ARG A 295 10.74 2.32 -24.29
N LEU A 296 10.39 1.08 -23.94
CA LEU A 296 9.72 0.15 -24.85
C LEU A 296 8.24 0.53 -25.02
N HIS A 297 7.75 0.50 -26.26
CA HIS A 297 6.31 0.64 -26.55
C HIS A 297 5.59 -0.72 -26.52
N THR A 298 4.26 -0.70 -26.45
CA THR A 298 3.36 -1.86 -26.32
C THR A 298 3.78 -3.16 -27.02
N THR A 299 4.18 -3.10 -28.29
CA THR A 299 4.52 -4.29 -29.10
C THR A 299 5.86 -4.95 -28.74
N ALA A 300 6.73 -4.23 -28.02
CA ALA A 300 8.01 -4.73 -27.53
C ALA A 300 7.96 -5.23 -26.07
N LEU A 301 6.81 -5.11 -25.40
CA LEU A 301 6.63 -5.50 -24.00
C LEU A 301 5.98 -6.87 -23.85
N GLY A 302 6.73 -7.79 -23.22
CA GLY A 302 6.27 -9.13 -22.90
C GLY A 302 4.99 -9.11 -22.07
N GLU A 303 4.08 -10.05 -22.30
CA GLU A 303 2.82 -10.16 -21.55
C GLU A 303 3.06 -10.25 -20.03
N HIS A 304 4.11 -10.97 -19.64
CA HIS A 304 4.50 -11.14 -18.24
C HIS A 304 5.18 -9.90 -17.66
N ALA A 305 5.93 -9.15 -18.47
CA ALA A 305 6.46 -7.85 -18.08
C ALA A 305 5.34 -6.83 -17.84
N ARG A 306 4.33 -6.77 -18.73
CA ARG A 306 3.14 -5.92 -18.55
C ARG A 306 2.37 -6.23 -17.26
N ARG A 307 2.16 -7.52 -16.96
CA ARG A 307 1.57 -7.94 -15.67
C ARG A 307 2.42 -7.53 -14.47
N MET A 308 3.73 -7.76 -14.54
CA MET A 308 4.65 -7.39 -13.45
C MET A 308 4.65 -5.89 -13.19
N ALA A 309 4.80 -5.07 -14.23
CA ALA A 309 4.92 -3.63 -14.10
C ALA A 309 3.66 -2.99 -13.48
N VAL A 310 2.48 -3.53 -13.80
CA VAL A 310 1.21 -3.17 -13.15
C VAL A 310 1.19 -3.51 -11.65
N VAL A 311 1.73 -4.66 -11.23
CA VAL A 311 1.86 -5.02 -9.80
C VAL A 311 2.87 -4.13 -9.10
N CYS A 312 4.06 -3.92 -9.71
CA CYS A 312 5.10 -3.06 -9.17
C CYS A 312 4.58 -1.63 -8.97
N ARG A 313 3.91 -1.03 -9.97
CA ARG A 313 3.37 0.33 -9.86
C ARG A 313 2.29 0.44 -8.77
N TYR A 314 1.40 -0.54 -8.64
CA TYR A 314 0.40 -0.53 -7.57
C TYR A 314 1.04 -0.54 -6.17
N LEU A 315 2.04 -1.40 -5.96
CA LEU A 315 2.74 -1.49 -4.68
C LEU A 315 3.63 -0.28 -4.40
N GLU A 316 4.26 0.29 -5.42
CA GLU A 316 5.00 1.56 -5.34
C GLU A 316 4.08 2.70 -4.87
N LEU A 317 2.94 2.89 -5.56
CA LEU A 317 1.92 3.88 -5.20
C LEU A 317 1.38 3.68 -3.77
N LYS A 318 1.09 2.43 -3.38
CA LYS A 318 0.59 2.08 -2.04
C LYS A 318 1.62 2.38 -0.95
N ASN A 319 2.88 2.02 -1.19
CA ASN A 319 3.93 2.03 -0.16
C ASN A 319 4.71 3.36 -0.10
N ASN A 320 4.66 4.20 -1.15
CA ASN A 320 5.33 5.49 -1.20
C ASN A 320 4.33 6.66 -1.31
N ARG A 321 4.04 7.30 -0.18
CA ARG A 321 3.14 8.46 -0.09
C ARG A 321 3.50 9.62 -1.03
N ARG A 322 4.77 9.76 -1.44
CA ARG A 322 5.22 10.85 -2.33
C ARG A 322 4.56 10.75 -3.71
N GLU A 323 4.47 9.53 -4.26
CA GLU A 323 3.87 9.26 -5.57
C GLU A 323 2.43 9.75 -5.66
N LEU A 324 1.62 9.45 -4.63
CA LEU A 324 0.23 9.88 -4.55
C LEU A 324 0.10 11.41 -4.45
N THR A 325 1.00 12.07 -3.71
CA THR A 325 0.96 13.53 -3.56
C THR A 325 1.39 14.31 -4.81
N ALA A 326 2.19 13.71 -5.71
CA ALA A 326 2.68 14.35 -6.92
C ALA A 326 1.55 14.64 -7.93
N ASP A 327 0.70 13.64 -8.21
CA ASP A 327 -0.39 13.71 -9.20
C ASP A 327 -1.70 14.33 -8.65
N GLY A 328 -1.64 14.96 -7.48
CA GLY A 328 -2.74 15.77 -6.94
C GLY A 328 -3.59 15.12 -5.84
N ILE A 329 -3.30 13.88 -5.42
CA ILE A 329 -3.89 13.27 -4.21
C ILE A 329 -3.19 13.85 -2.97
N ARG A 330 -3.42 15.15 -2.72
CA ARG A 330 -2.67 15.96 -1.74
C ARG A 330 -3.06 15.69 -0.28
N SER A 331 -4.17 15.02 -0.04
CA SER A 331 -4.64 14.64 1.29
C SER A 331 -5.42 13.33 1.22
N PHE A 332 -4.78 12.25 1.65
CA PHE A 332 -5.40 10.97 1.96
C PHE A 332 -4.90 10.56 3.35
N ASP A 333 -5.75 9.97 4.18
CA ASP A 333 -5.31 9.42 5.47
C ASP A 333 -4.40 8.21 5.21
N SER A 334 -3.50 7.84 6.13
CA SER A 334 -2.65 6.64 5.92
C SER A 334 -3.47 5.36 5.73
N GLU A 335 -4.69 5.37 6.25
CA GLU A 335 -5.72 4.36 6.03
C GLU A 335 -6.34 4.38 4.61
N GLU A 336 -5.95 5.26 3.68
CA GLU A 336 -6.58 5.33 2.34
C GLU A 336 -5.61 4.96 1.20
N ALA A 337 -4.35 4.63 1.55
CA ALA A 337 -3.24 4.43 0.62
C ALA A 337 -3.52 3.41 -0.50
N ALA A 338 -4.16 2.28 -0.16
CA ALA A 338 -4.45 1.21 -1.11
C ALA A 338 -5.48 1.63 -2.18
N PHE A 339 -6.58 2.29 -1.78
CA PHE A 339 -7.57 2.80 -2.74
C PHE A 339 -7.00 3.97 -3.55
N ALA A 340 -6.27 4.89 -2.92
CA ALA A 340 -5.60 5.98 -3.61
C ALA A 340 -4.62 5.47 -4.68
N ALA A 341 -3.86 4.41 -4.38
CA ALA A 341 -2.99 3.71 -5.33
C ALA A 341 -3.77 3.06 -6.48
N ALA A 342 -4.88 2.38 -6.18
CA ALA A 342 -5.72 1.77 -7.20
C ALA A 342 -6.35 2.83 -8.15
N LEU A 343 -6.83 3.95 -7.60
CA LEU A 343 -7.40 5.06 -8.38
C LEU A 343 -6.34 5.78 -9.23
N GLN A 344 -5.14 6.00 -8.68
CA GLN A 344 -4.04 6.59 -9.44
C GLN A 344 -3.60 5.67 -10.58
N LEU A 345 -3.43 4.37 -10.33
CA LEU A 345 -3.10 3.40 -11.38
C LEU A 345 -4.21 3.29 -12.44
N TYR A 346 -5.49 3.36 -12.05
CA TYR A 346 -6.62 3.40 -12.98
C TYR A 346 -6.58 4.64 -13.89
N ARG A 347 -6.27 5.82 -13.35
CA ARG A 347 -6.07 7.05 -14.13
C ARG A 347 -4.88 6.95 -15.09
N GLU A 348 -3.76 6.43 -14.61
CA GLU A 348 -2.59 6.15 -15.44
C GLU A 348 -2.93 5.17 -16.59
N THR A 349 -3.80 4.19 -16.33
CA THR A 349 -4.30 3.24 -17.33
C THR A 349 -5.18 3.92 -18.38
N ILE A 350 -6.07 4.84 -17.99
CA ILE A 350 -6.89 5.63 -18.94
C ILE A 350 -6.01 6.51 -19.84
N ARG A 351 -4.88 7.01 -19.33
CA ARG A 351 -3.87 7.73 -20.12
C ARG A 351 -3.14 6.84 -21.14
N GLY A 352 -3.33 5.52 -21.10
CA GLY A 352 -2.69 4.54 -21.98
C GLY A 352 -1.30 4.10 -21.51
N GLU A 353 -0.93 4.41 -20.27
CA GLU A 353 0.42 4.16 -19.73
C GLU A 353 0.60 2.68 -19.31
N TRP A 354 -0.49 1.99 -18.98
CA TRP A 354 -0.50 0.61 -18.46
C TRP A 354 -1.47 -0.30 -19.20
N ASP A 355 -1.25 -1.62 -19.07
CA ASP A 355 -2.10 -2.63 -19.70
C ASP A 355 -3.47 -2.73 -19.01
N GLN A 356 -4.51 -2.27 -19.71
CA GLN A 356 -5.88 -2.22 -19.20
C GLN A 356 -6.42 -3.60 -18.79
N THR A 357 -6.03 -4.68 -19.47
CA THR A 357 -6.44 -6.04 -19.10
C THR A 357 -5.75 -6.48 -17.82
N ALA A 358 -4.43 -6.28 -17.70
CA ALA A 358 -3.68 -6.61 -16.48
C ALA A 358 -4.15 -5.79 -15.28
N VAL A 359 -4.43 -4.49 -15.45
CA VAL A 359 -4.96 -3.62 -14.39
C VAL A 359 -6.36 -4.06 -13.98
N GLY A 360 -7.29 -4.27 -14.92
CA GLY A 360 -8.63 -4.76 -14.61
C GLY A 360 -8.62 -6.11 -13.88
N GLN A 361 -7.69 -7.00 -14.25
CA GLN A 361 -7.48 -8.30 -13.59
C GLN A 361 -6.91 -8.16 -12.18
N LEU A 362 -5.92 -7.27 -11.96
CA LEU A 362 -5.40 -6.97 -10.62
C LEU A 362 -6.51 -6.39 -9.71
N MET A 363 -7.25 -5.41 -10.20
CA MET A 363 -8.28 -4.73 -9.42
C MET A 363 -9.42 -5.67 -9.03
N ALA A 364 -9.96 -6.45 -9.97
CA ALA A 364 -11.01 -7.44 -9.69
C ALA A 364 -10.54 -8.60 -8.80
N ALA A 365 -9.23 -8.90 -8.77
CA ALA A 365 -8.65 -9.89 -7.86
C ALA A 365 -8.42 -9.36 -6.44
N LEU A 366 -8.27 -8.05 -6.27
CA LEU A 366 -8.22 -7.40 -4.97
C LEU A 366 -9.63 -7.29 -4.35
N ASP A 367 -10.58 -6.72 -5.10
CA ASP A 367 -12.02 -6.70 -4.76
C ASP A 367 -12.84 -6.73 -6.07
N PRO A 368 -13.77 -7.68 -6.26
CA PRO A 368 -14.63 -7.75 -7.46
C PRO A 368 -15.41 -6.46 -7.76
N ASN A 369 -15.71 -5.63 -6.76
CA ASN A 369 -16.45 -4.39 -6.94
C ASN A 369 -15.56 -3.18 -7.28
N LEU A 370 -14.24 -3.27 -7.01
CA LEU A 370 -13.33 -2.14 -7.18
C LEU A 370 -13.35 -1.51 -8.57
N PRO A 371 -13.40 -2.25 -9.71
CA PRO A 371 -13.41 -1.62 -11.02
C PRO A 371 -14.59 -0.66 -11.22
N GLU A 372 -15.74 -0.93 -10.58
CA GLU A 372 -16.89 -0.03 -10.59
C GLU A 372 -16.66 1.16 -9.66
N GLU A 373 -16.19 0.93 -8.42
CA GLU A 373 -15.90 2.00 -7.45
C GLU A 373 -14.87 3.01 -7.97
N LEU A 374 -13.81 2.56 -8.63
CA LEU A 374 -12.80 3.44 -9.24
C LEU A 374 -13.39 4.27 -10.39
N SER A 375 -14.24 3.67 -11.22
CA SER A 375 -14.90 4.39 -12.32
C SER A 375 -15.86 5.45 -11.78
N GLN A 376 -16.63 5.13 -10.74
CA GLN A 376 -17.53 6.08 -10.08
C GLN A 376 -16.75 7.24 -9.41
N ALA A 377 -15.66 6.94 -8.70
CA ALA A 377 -14.82 7.96 -8.04
C ALA A 377 -14.19 8.92 -9.07
N ASP A 378 -13.71 8.39 -10.19
CA ASP A 378 -13.11 9.22 -11.25
C ASP A 378 -14.15 10.12 -11.95
N GLN A 379 -15.31 9.56 -12.32
CA GLN A 379 -16.38 10.31 -13.00
C GLN A 379 -16.92 11.49 -12.19
N HIS A 380 -17.03 11.36 -10.87
CA HIS A 380 -17.53 12.44 -10.01
C HIS A 380 -16.50 13.55 -9.80
N ASN A 381 -15.30 13.43 -10.40
CA ASN A 381 -14.13 14.25 -10.12
C ASN A 381 -13.91 14.35 -8.60
N ASP A 382 -14.09 13.21 -7.92
CA ASP A 382 -14.16 13.08 -6.46
C ASP A 382 -12.83 12.51 -5.93
N PRO A 383 -11.94 13.34 -5.36
CA PRO A 383 -10.64 12.89 -4.86
C PRO A 383 -10.72 12.70 -3.34
N PHE A 384 -11.79 12.06 -2.85
CA PHE A 384 -12.26 12.16 -1.45
C PHE A 384 -12.77 13.58 -1.06
N SER A 385 -13.39 14.24 -2.02
CA SER A 385 -14.14 15.50 -1.99
C SER A 385 -13.33 16.80 -1.79
N LEU A 386 -13.08 17.48 -2.92
CA LEU A 386 -12.43 18.80 -3.07
C LEU A 386 -13.03 19.97 -2.26
N ARG A 387 -14.11 19.75 -1.50
CA ARG A 387 -14.83 20.79 -0.74
C ARG A 387 -14.51 20.84 0.76
N ARG A 388 -13.86 19.83 1.36
CA ARG A 388 -13.63 19.85 2.82
C ARG A 388 -12.39 20.64 3.27
N PHE A 389 -11.42 20.87 2.39
CA PHE A 389 -10.13 21.49 2.73
C PHE A 389 -10.01 22.99 2.38
N GLN A 390 -11.03 23.60 1.75
CA GLN A 390 -11.01 25.04 1.43
C GLN A 390 -11.17 25.96 2.66
N ASN A 391 -11.58 25.43 3.82
CA ASN A 391 -11.82 26.22 5.04
C ASN A 391 -10.66 26.18 6.07
N TYR A 392 -9.44 25.85 5.65
CA TYR A 392 -8.25 26.02 6.49
C TYR A 392 -7.09 26.76 5.79
N ARG A 393 -7.44 27.83 5.08
CA ARG A 393 -6.56 28.98 4.82
C ARG A 393 -7.27 30.29 5.15
N ARG A 394 -6.99 30.83 6.34
CA ARG A 394 -6.50 32.21 6.38
C ARG A 394 -5.00 32.09 6.31
N ASP A 395 -4.43 32.47 5.17
CA ASP A 395 -3.00 32.43 4.98
C ASP A 395 -2.30 33.39 5.96
N VAL A 396 -1.41 32.85 6.80
CA VAL A 396 -0.37 33.64 7.47
C VAL A 396 0.92 33.52 6.65
N SER A 397 0.82 33.91 5.38
CA SER A 397 1.97 34.22 4.52
C SER A 397 1.51 34.95 3.24
N GLU A 398 0.76 36.05 3.39
CA GLU A 398 0.82 37.12 2.39
C GLU A 398 2.20 37.81 2.48
N SER A 399 3.23 37.15 1.95
CA SER A 399 4.43 37.83 1.48
C SER A 399 4.39 37.78 -0.04
N LEU A 400 4.04 38.93 -0.63
CA LEU A 400 4.04 39.16 -2.07
C LEU A 400 5.33 38.62 -2.69
N ILE A 401 5.21 37.71 -3.66
CA ILE A 401 6.34 37.30 -4.49
C ILE A 401 6.75 38.53 -5.30
N PRO A 402 7.98 39.07 -5.14
CA PRO A 402 8.42 40.20 -5.93
C PRO A 402 8.55 39.77 -7.41
N PRO A 403 8.18 40.64 -8.38
CA PRO A 403 8.21 40.29 -9.79
C PRO A 403 9.66 40.05 -10.29
N PRO A 404 9.83 39.24 -11.34
CA PRO A 404 11.16 38.87 -11.84
C PRO A 404 11.94 40.07 -12.38
N HIS A 405 13.20 40.21 -11.97
CA HIS A 405 14.12 41.24 -12.47
C HIS A 405 14.58 40.97 -13.90
N PHE A 406 13.78 41.36 -14.89
CA PHE A 406 14.24 41.55 -16.27
C PHE A 406 14.53 43.04 -16.53
N HIS A 407 15.80 43.42 -16.53
CA HIS A 407 16.23 44.74 -17.00
C HIS A 407 16.53 44.70 -18.51
N ALA A 408 15.49 44.89 -19.33
CA ALA A 408 15.64 45.34 -20.71
C ALA A 408 15.45 46.86 -20.74
N GLY A 409 16.56 47.60 -20.65
CA GLY A 409 16.58 49.06 -20.62
C GLY A 409 17.68 49.61 -21.51
N THR A 410 17.38 49.76 -22.80
CA THR A 410 18.17 50.63 -23.68
C THR A 410 17.93 52.08 -23.26
N ASP A 411 18.97 52.83 -22.95
CA ASP A 411 18.98 54.22 -23.37
C ASP A 411 20.38 54.68 -23.79
N LEU A 412 20.39 55.61 -24.75
CA LEU A 412 21.57 56.04 -25.48
C LEU A 412 22.01 57.44 -25.03
N THR A 413 23.30 57.69 -25.26
CA THR A 413 23.95 59.01 -25.41
C THR A 413 24.53 59.71 -24.17
N LYS A 414 25.75 60.26 -24.40
CA LYS A 414 26.47 61.32 -23.67
C LYS A 414 27.12 60.88 -22.33
N THR A 415 28.39 61.19 -22.02
CA THR A 415 29.34 62.13 -22.68
C THR A 415 30.82 61.71 -22.51
N LYS A 416 31.73 62.41 -23.22
CA LYS A 416 33.17 62.15 -23.39
C LYS A 416 34.07 62.61 -22.19
N PRO A 417 35.39 62.31 -22.19
CA PRO A 417 36.22 62.26 -20.97
C PRO A 417 37.15 63.47 -20.72
N THR A 418 37.77 63.48 -19.54
CA THR A 418 39.00 64.20 -19.13
C THR A 418 39.73 63.31 -18.09
N VAL A 419 40.96 62.81 -18.27
CA VAL A 419 42.30 63.43 -18.40
C VAL A 419 43.06 63.37 -17.06
N ASP A 420 44.26 62.77 -17.12
CA ASP A 420 45.42 62.73 -16.18
C ASP A 420 45.16 62.30 -14.71
N SER A 421 46.07 61.60 -14.02
CA SER A 421 47.50 61.33 -14.26
C SER A 421 47.93 59.93 -13.82
#